data_AF-A0AAX3E4T7-F1
#
_entry.id   AF-A0AAX3E4T7-F1
#
_cell.length_a   1.000
_cell.length_b   1.000
_cell.length_c   1.000
_cell.angle_alpha   90.00
_cell.angle_beta   90.00
_cell.angle_gamma   90.00
#
_symmetry.space_group_name_H-M   'P 1'
#
loop_
_entity.id
_entity.type
_entity.pdbx_description
1 polymer ?
#
loop_
_entity_poly.entity_id
_entity_poly.type
_entity_poly.pdbx_seq_one_letter_code
_entity_poly.pdbx_strand_id
1 'polypeptide(L)'
;MITHPRTLFFRTDLASADAYMVAAKAGGTTLSGWLREAARMRLPDGGTSLPPLPRSPRRRPVRIPSDDVVAVSGLTGEVGRLTGATIQLARSLREIGHASEHETIETILRDLRAAQADLVRIGDRLRATEAIE
;
A
#
# COMPACT_ATOMS: atom_id res chain seq x y z
N MET A 1 -7.66 -22.57 10.85
CA MET A 1 -6.55 -21.77 11.38
C MET A 1 -5.71 -21.32 10.19
N ILE A 2 -5.91 -20.08 9.71
CA ILE A 2 -5.25 -19.58 8.49
C ILE A 2 -3.86 -19.09 8.87
N THR A 3 -2.84 -19.90 8.58
CA THR A 3 -1.43 -19.52 8.76
C THR A 3 -1.08 -18.55 7.63
N HIS A 4 -1.11 -17.24 7.90
CA HIS A 4 -0.57 -16.27 6.94
C HIS A 4 0.93 -16.55 6.75
N PRO A 5 1.41 -16.75 5.50
CA PRO A 5 2.83 -16.94 5.26
C PRO A 5 3.58 -15.69 5.72
N ARG A 6 4.63 -15.87 6.53
CA ARG A 6 5.48 -14.76 6.99
C ARG A 6 6.23 -14.19 5.79
N THR A 7 5.85 -12.97 5.37
CA THR A 7 6.56 -12.24 4.32
C THR A 7 7.85 -11.64 4.88
N LEU A 8 8.98 -11.95 4.26
CA LEU A 8 10.26 -11.31 4.53
C LEU A 8 10.47 -10.22 3.49
N PHE A 9 10.76 -9.02 3.97
CA PHE A 9 11.17 -7.89 3.13
C PHE A 9 12.67 -7.71 3.28
N PHE A 10 13.38 -7.56 2.17
CA PHE A 10 14.78 -7.15 2.15
C PHE A 10 14.93 -6.02 1.15
N ARG A 11 15.87 -5.12 1.45
CA ARG A 11 16.25 -4.04 0.54
C ARG A 11 17.51 -4.45 -0.19
N THR A 12 17.59 -4.09 -1.46
CA THR A 12 18.73 -4.36 -2.32
C THR A 12 18.85 -3.21 -3.31
N ASP A 13 20.05 -2.96 -3.83
CA ASP A 13 20.24 -2.07 -4.98
C ASP A 13 19.65 -2.70 -6.26
N LEU A 14 19.48 -1.87 -7.30
CA LEU A 14 18.85 -2.27 -8.56
C LEU A 14 19.65 -3.37 -9.29
N ALA A 15 20.98 -3.27 -9.31
CA ALA A 15 21.81 -4.25 -10.02
C ALA A 15 21.72 -5.64 -9.35
N SER A 16 21.73 -5.68 -8.03
CA SER A 16 21.53 -6.90 -7.26
C SER A 16 20.12 -7.47 -7.43
N ALA A 17 19.08 -6.63 -7.50
CA ALA A 17 17.70 -7.07 -7.76
C ALA A 17 17.57 -7.81 -9.10
N ASP A 18 18.14 -7.25 -10.17
CA ASP A 18 18.12 -7.85 -11.50
C ASP A 18 18.88 -9.17 -11.52
N ALA A 19 20.06 -9.21 -10.87
CA ALA A 19 20.85 -10.43 -10.74
C ALA A 19 20.07 -11.56 -10.04
N TYR A 20 19.33 -11.25 -8.97
CA TYR A 20 18.50 -12.24 -8.28
C TYR A 20 17.33 -12.74 -9.13
N MET A 21 16.68 -11.87 -9.91
CA MET A 21 15.60 -12.27 -10.81
C MET A 21 16.11 -13.20 -11.91
N VAL A 22 17.27 -12.90 -12.50
CA VAL A 22 17.92 -13.76 -13.51
C VAL A 22 18.28 -15.11 -12.91
N ALA A 23 18.89 -15.13 -11.73
CA ALA A 23 19.26 -16.37 -11.03
C ALA A 23 18.04 -17.24 -10.67
N ALA A 24 16.96 -16.62 -10.21
CA ALA A 24 15.71 -17.33 -9.92
C ALA A 24 15.09 -17.95 -11.18
N LYS A 25 15.07 -17.20 -12.29
CA LYS A 25 14.58 -17.68 -13.59
C LYS A 25 15.42 -18.83 -14.12
N ALA A 26 16.76 -18.73 -14.04
CA ALA A 26 17.67 -19.79 -14.44
C ALA A 26 17.48 -21.07 -13.59
N GLY A 27 17.18 -20.91 -12.31
CA GLY A 27 16.84 -22.01 -11.39
C GLY A 27 15.41 -22.54 -11.51
N GLY A 28 14.60 -22.05 -12.45
CA GLY A 28 13.22 -22.52 -12.66
C GLY A 28 12.29 -22.30 -11.47
N THR A 29 12.56 -21.31 -10.62
CA THR A 29 11.81 -21.06 -9.39
C THR A 29 11.38 -19.60 -9.27
N THR A 30 10.51 -19.30 -8.32
CA THR A 30 10.16 -17.91 -8.00
C THR A 30 11.31 -17.23 -7.25
N LEU A 31 11.43 -15.91 -7.33
CA LEU A 31 12.42 -15.14 -6.57
C LEU A 31 12.38 -15.48 -5.06
N SER A 32 11.19 -15.59 -4.48
CA SER A 32 11.00 -15.97 -3.07
C SER A 32 11.47 -17.40 -2.77
N GLY A 33 11.22 -18.35 -3.68
CA GLY A 33 11.70 -19.73 -3.55
C GLY A 33 13.21 -19.81 -3.64
N TRP A 34 13.80 -19.11 -4.62
CA TRP A 34 15.24 -19.04 -4.81
C TRP A 34 15.97 -18.45 -3.58
N LEU A 35 15.49 -17.32 -3.06
CA LEU A 35 16.07 -16.67 -1.89
C LEU A 35 15.96 -17.54 -0.63
N ARG A 36 14.83 -18.24 -0.45
CA ARG A 36 14.64 -19.15 0.68
C ARG A 36 15.63 -20.32 0.61
N GLU A 37 15.83 -20.87 -0.58
CA GLU A 37 16.77 -21.96 -0.79
C GLU A 37 18.23 -21.51 -0.59
N ALA A 38 18.59 -20.36 -1.15
CA ALA A 38 19.90 -19.74 -0.94
C ALA A 38 20.18 -19.48 0.54
N ALA A 39 19.19 -18.98 1.29
CA ALA A 39 19.31 -18.80 2.74
C ALA A 39 19.43 -20.13 3.49
N ARG A 40 18.67 -21.15 3.09
CA ARG A 40 18.73 -22.49 3.68
C ARG A 40 20.11 -23.13 3.52
N MET A 41 20.69 -23.03 2.33
CA MET A 41 22.02 -23.58 2.02
C MET A 41 23.17 -22.87 2.75
N ARG A 42 22.93 -21.70 3.35
CA ARG A 42 23.89 -20.98 4.19
C ARG A 42 23.84 -21.37 5.66
N LEU A 43 22.85 -22.18 6.06
CA LEU A 43 22.74 -22.71 7.41
C LEU A 43 23.58 -24.00 7.55
N PRO A 44 24.15 -24.28 8.73
CA PRO A 44 24.72 -25.60 9.03
C PRO A 44 23.68 -26.70 8.77
N ASP A 45 24.10 -27.77 8.09
CA ASP A 45 23.27 -28.94 7.74
C ASP A 45 21.94 -28.60 7.03
N GLY A 46 21.91 -27.50 6.27
CA GLY A 46 20.71 -27.05 5.55
C GLY A 46 19.55 -26.66 6.48
N GLY A 47 19.84 -26.34 7.75
CA GLY A 47 18.86 -25.97 8.76
C GLY A 47 18.09 -27.15 9.38
N THR A 48 18.48 -28.39 9.10
CA THR A 48 17.83 -29.60 9.64
C THR A 48 17.98 -29.76 11.15
N SER A 49 19.05 -29.20 11.72
CA SER A 49 19.36 -29.22 13.16
C SER A 49 18.76 -28.03 13.94
N LEU A 50 18.07 -27.11 13.26
CA LEU A 50 17.51 -25.93 13.93
C LEU A 50 16.25 -26.29 14.73
N PRO A 51 16.19 -25.91 16.01
CA PRO A 51 14.96 -26.08 16.79
C PRO A 51 13.81 -25.27 16.18
N PRO A 52 12.55 -25.71 16.34
CA PRO A 52 11.41 -24.96 15.86
C PRO A 52 11.43 -23.55 16.41
N LEU A 53 11.24 -22.56 15.54
CA LEU A 53 11.21 -21.16 15.95
C LEU A 53 10.12 -20.96 17.01
N PRO A 54 10.41 -20.21 18.08
CA PRO A 54 9.39 -19.86 19.05
C PRO A 54 8.24 -19.12 18.33
N ARG A 55 7.02 -19.29 18.86
CA ARG A 55 5.87 -18.51 18.38
C ARG A 55 6.25 -17.04 18.43
N SER A 56 6.12 -16.35 17.29
CA SER A 56 6.42 -14.92 17.24
C SER A 56 5.53 -14.21 18.26
N PRO A 57 6.09 -13.29 19.07
CA PRO A 57 5.26 -12.48 19.94
C PRO A 57 4.18 -11.80 19.09
N ARG A 58 2.96 -11.68 19.65
CA ARG A 58 1.89 -10.90 19.00
C ARG A 58 2.48 -9.55 18.62
N ARG A 59 2.30 -9.13 17.36
CA ARG A 59 2.68 -7.77 16.95
C ARG A 59 2.05 -6.81 17.95
N ARG A 60 2.86 -5.95 18.55
CA ARG A 60 2.31 -4.88 19.39
C ARG A 60 1.39 -4.03 18.51
N PRO A 61 0.19 -3.66 19.00
CA PRO A 61 -0.63 -2.68 18.30
C PRO A 61 0.22 -1.42 18.08
N VAL A 62 0.26 -0.95 16.84
CA VAL A 62 0.91 0.32 16.52
C VAL A 62 -0.04 1.39 17.02
N ARG A 63 0.37 2.15 18.04
CA ARG A 63 -0.42 3.28 18.51
C ARG A 63 -0.36 4.37 17.45
N ILE A 64 -1.50 4.62 16.81
CA ILE A 64 -1.64 5.71 15.85
C ILE A 64 -2.04 6.95 16.65
N PRO A 65 -1.32 8.08 16.52
CA PRO A 65 -1.72 9.33 17.14
C PRO A 65 -3.12 9.77 16.67
N SER A 66 -3.97 10.20 17.60
CA SER A 66 -5.31 10.74 17.29
C SER A 66 -5.25 11.90 16.29
N ASP A 67 -4.18 12.68 16.35
CA ASP A 67 -3.95 13.84 15.49
C ASP A 67 -3.82 13.42 14.01
N ASP A 68 -3.27 12.24 13.72
CA ASP A 68 -3.15 11.72 12.36
C ASP A 68 -4.52 11.35 11.80
N VAL A 69 -5.39 10.75 12.63
CA VAL A 69 -6.77 10.40 12.25
C VAL A 69 -7.58 11.67 11.97
N VAL A 70 -7.42 12.70 12.80
CA VAL A 70 -8.04 14.01 12.62
C VAL A 70 -7.53 14.67 11.33
N ALA A 71 -6.22 14.66 11.09
CA ALA A 71 -5.61 15.25 9.89
C ALA A 71 -6.11 14.59 8.60
N VAL A 72 -6.17 13.26 8.55
CA VAL A 72 -6.71 12.53 7.38
C VAL A 72 -8.19 12.83 7.19
N SER A 73 -8.97 12.91 8.27
CA SER A 73 -10.40 13.25 8.20
C SER A 73 -10.60 14.68 7.68
N GLY A 74 -9.78 15.63 8.14
CA GLY A 74 -9.78 17.02 7.66
C GLY A 74 -9.46 17.12 6.17
N LEU A 75 -8.39 16.44 5.73
CA LEU A 75 -8.00 16.39 4.32
C LEU A 75 -9.10 15.77 3.44
N THR A 76 -9.75 14.71 3.91
CA THR A 76 -10.88 14.09 3.21
C THR A 76 -12.01 15.10 3.00
N GLY A 77 -12.29 15.93 4.01
CA GLY A 77 -13.27 17.01 3.93
C GLY A 77 -12.90 18.10 2.91
N GLU A 78 -11.63 18.49 2.86
CA GLU A 78 -11.13 19.47 1.86
C GLU A 78 -11.24 18.95 0.43
N VAL A 79 -10.88 17.67 0.19
CA VAL A 79 -11.04 17.04 -1.13
C VAL A 79 -12.52 17.01 -1.55
N GLY A 80 -13.43 16.75 -0.61
CA GLY A 80 -14.87 16.82 -0.85
C GLY A 80 -15.33 18.23 -1.26
N ARG A 81 -14.85 19.27 -0.55
CA ARG A 81 -15.13 20.67 -0.90
C ARG A 81 -14.61 21.04 -2.29
N LEU A 82 -13.37 20.66 -2.59
CA LEU A 82 -12.74 20.90 -3.88
C LEU A 82 -13.52 20.21 -5.01
N THR A 83 -13.93 18.96 -4.80
CA THR A 83 -14.77 18.23 -5.77
C THR A 83 -16.08 18.96 -6.04
N GLY A 84 -16.76 19.44 -4.99
CA GLY A 84 -17.98 20.23 -5.12
C GLY A 84 -17.76 21.53 -5.90
N ALA A 85 -16.70 22.27 -5.60
CA ALA A 85 -16.34 23.49 -6.31
C ALA A 85 -16.04 23.22 -7.79
N THR A 86 -15.31 22.13 -8.10
CA THR A 86 -15.02 21.72 -9.48
C THR A 86 -16.29 21.35 -10.25
N ILE A 87 -17.27 20.70 -9.62
CA ILE A 87 -18.57 20.42 -10.26
C ILE A 87 -19.31 21.71 -10.59
N GLN A 88 -19.33 22.69 -9.68
CA GLN A 88 -19.96 23.99 -9.94
C GLN A 88 -19.25 24.74 -11.06
N LEU A 89 -17.91 24.74 -11.07
CA LEU A 89 -17.11 25.29 -12.17
C LEU A 89 -17.45 24.62 -13.50
N ALA A 90 -17.52 23.28 -13.53
CA ALA A 90 -17.89 22.51 -14.72
C ALA A 90 -19.28 22.88 -15.26
N ARG A 91 -20.21 23.19 -14.35
CA ARG A 91 -21.54 23.65 -14.71
C ARG A 91 -21.49 25.05 -15.30
N SER A 92 -20.85 26.00 -14.63
CA SER A 92 -20.74 27.38 -15.11
C SER A 92 -20.07 27.46 -16.47
N LEU A 93 -18.98 26.72 -16.69
CA LEU A 93 -18.28 26.68 -17.98
C LEU A 93 -19.15 26.14 -19.12
N ARG A 94 -20.00 25.15 -18.84
CA ARG A 94 -20.99 24.67 -19.83
C ARG A 94 -22.04 25.73 -20.14
N GLU A 95 -22.53 26.44 -19.13
CA GLU A 95 -23.53 27.51 -19.29
C GLU A 95 -22.99 28.69 -20.14
N ILE A 96 -21.70 28.99 -20.05
CA ILE A 96 -21.05 30.05 -20.85
C ILE A 96 -20.43 29.57 -22.17
N GLY A 97 -20.67 28.31 -22.57
CA GLY A 97 -20.25 27.79 -23.88
C GLY A 97 -18.80 27.29 -23.99
N HIS A 98 -18.09 27.13 -22.87
CA HIS A 98 -16.71 26.61 -22.81
C HIS A 98 -16.67 25.07 -22.84
N ALA A 99 -17.29 24.46 -23.86
CA ALA A 99 -17.38 23.00 -23.98
C ALA A 99 -16.02 22.31 -24.15
N SER A 100 -15.01 23.02 -24.68
CA SER A 100 -13.65 22.50 -24.85
C SER A 100 -12.94 22.14 -23.54
N GLU A 101 -13.37 22.71 -22.41
CA GLU A 101 -12.76 22.45 -21.10
C GLU A 101 -13.36 21.21 -20.41
N HIS A 102 -14.42 20.62 -20.97
CA HIS A 102 -15.16 19.52 -20.36
C HIS A 102 -14.29 18.31 -20.06
N GLU A 103 -13.45 17.87 -21.00
CA GLU A 103 -12.60 16.69 -20.85
C GLU A 103 -11.56 16.87 -19.74
N THR A 104 -10.97 18.06 -19.65
CA THR A 104 -10.02 18.41 -18.59
C THR A 104 -10.69 18.34 -17.22
N ILE A 105 -11.90 18.90 -17.10
CA ILE A 105 -12.62 18.92 -15.82
C ILE A 105 -13.07 17.52 -15.42
N GLU A 106 -13.55 16.69 -16.36
CA GLU A 106 -13.88 15.30 -16.07
C GLU A 106 -12.66 14.50 -15.60
N THR A 107 -11.48 14.79 -16.12
CA THR A 107 -10.23 14.19 -15.65
C THR A 107 -9.90 14.62 -14.23
N ILE A 108 -9.97 15.92 -13.94
CA ILE A 108 -9.78 16.43 -12.58
C ILE A 108 -10.78 15.80 -11.60
N LEU A 109 -12.07 15.71 -11.98
CA LEU A 109 -13.10 15.10 -11.14
C LEU A 109 -12.86 13.61 -10.89
N ARG A 110 -12.35 12.88 -11.90
CA ARG A 110 -11.96 11.48 -11.75
C ARG A 110 -10.83 11.33 -10.73
N ASP A 111 -9.80 12.17 -10.83
CA ASP A 111 -8.63 12.12 -9.95
C ASP A 111 -9.00 12.50 -8.51
N LEU A 112 -9.85 13.52 -8.33
CA LEU A 112 -10.35 13.90 -7.01
C LEU A 112 -11.17 12.78 -6.35
N ARG A 113 -12.02 12.09 -7.11
CA ARG A 113 -12.78 10.94 -6.61
C ARG A 113 -11.88 9.76 -6.24
N ALA A 114 -10.83 9.50 -7.03
CA ALA A 114 -9.84 8.47 -6.71
C ALA A 114 -9.08 8.81 -5.42
N ALA A 115 -8.59 10.05 -5.29
CA ALA A 115 -7.93 10.54 -4.09
C ALA A 115 -8.84 10.45 -2.86
N GLN A 116 -10.12 10.81 -2.98
CA GLN A 116 -11.09 10.68 -1.90
C GLN A 116 -11.28 9.22 -1.46
N ALA A 117 -11.39 8.29 -2.41
CA ALA A 117 -11.52 6.86 -2.10
C ALA A 117 -10.28 6.33 -1.36
N ASP A 118 -9.09 6.75 -1.77
CA ASP A 118 -7.85 6.35 -1.09
C ASP A 118 -7.73 6.95 0.32
N LEU A 119 -8.13 8.20 0.51
CA LEU A 119 -8.17 8.82 1.84
C LEU A 119 -9.15 8.12 2.79
N VAL A 120 -10.33 7.71 2.29
CA VAL A 120 -11.28 6.92 3.09
C VAL A 120 -10.67 5.58 3.50
N ARG A 121 -10.03 4.85 2.57
CA ARG A 121 -9.34 3.59 2.89
C ARG A 121 -8.23 3.78 3.92
N ILE A 122 -7.48 4.88 3.84
CA ILE A 122 -6.46 5.21 4.83
C ILE A 122 -7.13 5.44 6.19
N GLY A 123 -8.16 6.30 6.24
CA GLY A 123 -8.91 6.59 7.47
C GLY A 123 -9.49 5.33 8.13
N ASP A 124 -10.10 4.44 7.35
CA ASP A 124 -10.65 3.18 7.86
C ASP A 124 -9.57 2.25 8.42
N ARG A 125 -8.40 2.19 7.77
CA ARG A 125 -7.26 1.43 8.27
C ARG A 125 -6.70 2.02 9.57
N LEU A 126 -6.66 3.34 9.69
CA LEU A 126 -6.21 4.00 10.92
C LEU A 126 -7.17 3.67 12.08
N ARG A 127 -8.48 3.81 11.86
CA ARG A 127 -9.51 3.50 12.87
C ARG A 127 -9.58 2.02 13.25
N ALA A 128 -9.42 1.12 12.28
CA ALA A 128 -9.37 -0.32 12.55
C ALA A 128 -8.18 -0.71 13.44
N THR A 129 -7.14 0.13 13.48
CA THR A 129 -5.99 -0.08 14.37
C THR A 129 -6.29 0.40 15.81
N GLU A 130 -7.18 1.38 15.99
CA GLU A 130 -7.68 1.83 17.32
C GLU A 130 -8.61 0.79 17.95
N ALA A 131 -9.47 0.11 17.17
CA ALA A 131 -10.48 -0.83 17.67
C ALA A 131 -9.92 -2.19 18.18
N ILE A 132 -8.61 -2.39 18.13
CA ILE A 132 -7.92 -3.61 18.59
C ILE A 132 -7.38 -3.43 20.04
N GLU A 133 -7.52 -2.23 20.62
CA GLU A 133 -7.36 -1.99 22.07
C GLU A 133 -8.60 -2.43 22.87
#